data_AF-A0A1V1NZP6-F1
#
_entry.id   AF-A0A1V1NZP6-F1
#
_cell.length_a   1.000
_cell.length_b   1.000
_cell.length_c   1.000
_cell.angle_alpha   90.00
_cell.angle_beta   90.00
_cell.angle_gamma   90.00
#
_symmetry.space_group_name_H-M   'P 1'
#
loop_
_entity.id
_entity.type
_entity.pdbx_description
1 polymer ?
#
loop_
_entity_poly.entity_id
_entity_poly.type
_entity_poly.pdbx_seq_one_letter_code
_entity_poly.pdbx_strand_id
1 'polypeptide(L)'
;MNRYRIGVTRGYAYTKEFWEAGESGMLKLAVVAHDVQNIRKLLAGRIDIFPLEYAVFLSLITKQFDPDVAQKIGFHPKSLVEESTCLLFPKIREDSEKLMNIFNQGLNKLKQDGTYEKLTDNLLKGYYELKQSELAD
;
A
#
# COMPACT_ATOMS: atom_id res chain seq x y z
N MET A 1 8.26 15.33 -23.86
CA MET A 1 7.33 14.27 -23.42
C MET A 1 7.18 14.39 -21.91
N ASN A 2 6.05 14.86 -21.38
CA ASN A 2 5.75 14.75 -19.94
C ASN A 2 4.23 14.99 -19.67
N ARG A 3 3.42 14.00 -20.09
CA ARG A 3 1.95 14.16 -20.22
C ARG A 3 1.17 13.89 -18.93
N TYR A 4 1.73 13.12 -18.00
CA TYR A 4 1.03 12.68 -16.79
C TYR A 4 1.57 13.35 -15.53
N ARG A 5 0.66 13.76 -14.65
CA ARG A 5 0.91 14.27 -13.30
C ARG A 5 0.72 13.12 -12.32
N ILE A 6 1.73 12.83 -11.53
CA ILE A 6 1.77 11.67 -10.65
C ILE A 6 1.68 12.15 -9.21
N GLY A 7 0.63 11.75 -8.49
CA GLY A 7 0.54 11.96 -7.05
C GLY A 7 1.48 11.01 -6.32
N VAL A 8 2.13 11.50 -5.27
CA VAL A 8 3.01 10.69 -4.42
C VAL A 8 2.77 11.04 -2.96
N THR A 9 2.82 10.05 -2.08
CA THR A 9 2.69 10.26 -0.64
C THR A 9 4.08 10.33 -0.02
N ARG A 10 4.32 11.34 0.82
CA ARG A 10 5.59 11.53 1.52
C ARG A 10 5.86 10.33 2.44
N GLY A 11 7.10 9.83 2.41
CA GLY A 11 7.53 8.72 3.24
C GLY A 11 7.32 7.35 2.62
N TYR A 12 6.68 7.25 1.45
CA TYR A 12 6.63 6.02 0.68
C TYR A 12 7.98 5.78 -0.01
N ALA A 13 8.45 4.54 0.06
CA ALA A 13 9.62 4.09 -0.68
C ALA A 13 9.21 3.77 -2.12
N TYR A 14 9.42 4.73 -3.03
CA TYR A 14 9.46 4.47 -4.47
C TYR A 14 10.90 4.14 -4.90
N THR A 15 11.07 3.57 -6.10
CA THR A 15 12.40 3.21 -6.59
C THR A 15 13.29 4.44 -6.76
N LYS A 16 14.60 4.23 -6.71
CA LYS A 16 15.58 5.31 -6.90
C LYS A 16 15.39 6.01 -8.25
N GLU A 17 15.17 5.22 -9.30
CA GLU A 17 14.95 5.70 -10.67
C GLU A 17 13.69 6.58 -10.77
N PHE A 18 12.65 6.25 -10.00
CA PHE A 18 11.42 7.04 -9.96
C PHE A 18 11.67 8.44 -9.36
N TRP A 19 12.44 8.51 -8.26
CA TRP A 19 12.80 9.78 -7.64
C TRP A 19 13.73 10.61 -8.54
N GLU A 20 14.75 9.99 -9.13
CA GLU A 20 15.65 10.66 -10.08
C GLU A 20 14.90 11.21 -11.31
N ALA A 21 13.90 10.47 -11.81
CA ALA A 21 13.03 10.94 -12.88
C ALA A 21 12.13 12.11 -12.45
N GLY A 22 11.72 12.16 -11.18
CA GLY A 22 11.03 13.30 -10.59
C GLY A 22 11.92 14.54 -10.46
N GLU A 23 13.12 14.37 -9.90
CA GLU A 23 14.10 15.45 -9.67
C GLU A 23 14.62 16.06 -10.98
N SER A 24 14.84 15.23 -12.00
CA SER A 24 15.24 15.68 -13.34
C SER A 24 14.12 16.38 -14.13
N GLY A 25 12.89 16.40 -13.59
CA GLY A 25 11.72 16.96 -14.28
C GLY A 25 11.17 16.07 -15.41
N MET A 26 11.66 14.83 -15.53
CA MET A 26 11.13 13.82 -16.46
C MET A 26 9.72 13.35 -16.06
N LEU A 27 9.40 13.36 -14.76
CA LEU A 27 8.08 13.09 -14.20
C LEU A 27 7.54 14.32 -13.47
N LYS A 28 6.25 14.62 -13.62
CA LYS A 28 5.57 15.68 -12.85
C LYS A 28 5.02 15.11 -11.55
N LEU A 29 5.79 15.20 -10.47
CA LEU A 29 5.38 14.69 -9.16
C LEU A 29 4.58 15.73 -8.35
N ALA A 30 3.50 15.29 -7.72
CA ALA A 30 2.66 16.09 -6.83
C ALA A 30 2.64 15.46 -5.43
N VAL A 31 3.56 15.90 -4.57
CA VAL A 31 3.73 15.34 -3.23
C VAL A 31 2.60 15.79 -2.29
N VAL A 32 2.09 14.87 -1.47
CA VAL A 32 1.14 15.14 -0.37
C VAL A 32 1.56 14.42 0.90
N ALA A 33 0.92 14.75 2.03
CA ALA A 33 1.17 14.10 3.30
C ALA A 33 0.34 12.83 3.54
N HIS A 34 -0.84 12.71 2.91
CA HIS A 34 -1.79 11.62 3.18
C HIS A 34 -2.41 11.09 1.89
N ASP A 35 -2.60 9.78 1.79
CA ASP A 35 -3.10 9.07 0.60
C ASP A 35 -4.47 9.59 0.13
N VAL A 36 -5.36 9.90 1.08
CA VAL A 36 -6.70 10.48 0.78
C VAL A 36 -6.61 11.75 -0.08
N GLN A 37 -5.54 12.54 0.06
CA GLN A 37 -5.36 13.75 -0.72
C GLN A 37 -5.07 13.43 -2.19
N ASN A 38 -4.30 12.38 -2.47
CA ASN A 38 -4.04 11.93 -3.83
C ASN A 38 -5.30 11.34 -4.47
N ILE A 39 -6.10 10.56 -3.74
CA ILE A 39 -7.40 10.08 -4.24
C ILE A 39 -8.32 11.24 -4.61
N ARG A 40 -8.45 12.25 -3.74
CA ARG A 40 -9.23 13.47 -4.05
C ARG A 40 -8.68 14.22 -5.26
N LYS A 41 -7.35 14.27 -5.43
CA LYS A 41 -6.72 14.89 -6.61
C LYS A 41 -7.00 14.10 -7.89
N LEU A 42 -7.05 12.76 -7.86
CA LEU A 42 -7.44 11.93 -9.01
C LEU A 42 -8.88 12.25 -9.42
N LEU A 43 -9.81 12.22 -8.47
CA LEU A 43 -11.23 12.51 -8.72
C LEU A 43 -11.46 13.92 -9.26
N ALA A 44 -10.64 14.88 -8.84
CA ALA A 44 -10.69 16.27 -9.31
C ALA A 44 -9.90 16.51 -10.62
N GLY A 45 -9.30 15.47 -11.23
CA GLY A 45 -8.48 15.60 -12.44
C GLY A 45 -7.22 16.46 -12.26
N ARG A 46 -6.71 16.58 -11.02
CA ARG A 46 -5.49 17.35 -10.70
C ARG A 46 -4.21 16.53 -10.84
N ILE A 47 -4.34 15.21 -10.72
CA ILE A 47 -3.32 14.22 -11.07
C ILE A 47 -3.96 13.15 -11.94
N ASP A 48 -3.13 12.44 -12.67
CA ASP A 48 -3.57 11.41 -13.63
C ASP A 48 -3.30 10.00 -13.09
N ILE A 49 -2.27 9.84 -12.24
CA ILE A 49 -1.84 8.55 -11.68
C ILE A 49 -1.42 8.74 -10.22
N PHE A 50 -1.68 7.75 -9.36
CA PHE A 50 -1.16 7.68 -7.99
C PHE A 50 -0.72 6.24 -7.68
N PRO A 51 0.58 5.95 -7.57
CA PRO A 51 1.05 4.63 -7.17
C PRO A 51 0.79 4.40 -5.68
N LEU A 52 -0.02 3.37 -5.40
CA LEU A 52 -0.46 2.96 -4.07
C LEU A 52 -0.55 1.42 -4.03
N GLU A 53 -0.30 0.83 -2.87
CA GLU A 53 -0.49 -0.61 -2.66
C GLU A 53 -1.99 -0.96 -2.75
N TYR A 54 -2.30 -2.14 -3.31
CA TYR A 54 -3.67 -2.50 -3.66
C TYR A 54 -4.58 -2.69 -2.43
N ALA A 55 -4.12 -3.37 -1.39
CA ALA A 55 -4.91 -3.53 -0.17
C ALA A 55 -5.13 -2.18 0.55
N VAL A 56 -4.13 -1.28 0.56
CA VAL A 56 -4.26 0.09 1.06
C VAL A 56 -5.30 0.88 0.24
N PHE A 57 -5.28 0.76 -1.09
CA PHE A 57 -6.28 1.38 -1.97
C PHE A 57 -7.70 0.90 -1.61
N LEU A 58 -7.92 -0.41 -1.51
CA LEU A 58 -9.21 -0.98 -1.14
C LEU A 58 -9.69 -0.47 0.22
N SER A 59 -8.82 -0.49 1.24
CA SER A 59 -9.14 0.04 2.57
C SER A 59 -9.52 1.52 2.53
N LEU A 60 -8.73 2.34 1.84
CA LEU A 60 -8.95 3.78 1.75
C LEU A 60 -10.27 4.14 1.05
N ILE A 61 -10.53 3.48 -0.07
CA ILE A 61 -11.72 3.71 -0.88
C ILE A 61 -12.99 3.29 -0.15
N THR A 62 -13.00 2.11 0.45
CA THR A 62 -14.16 1.58 1.17
C THR A 62 -14.52 2.40 2.41
N LYS A 63 -13.52 2.99 3.09
CA LYS A 63 -13.74 3.76 4.32
C LYS A 63 -14.09 5.23 4.11
N GLN A 64 -13.49 5.88 3.11
CA GLN A 64 -13.48 7.35 3.04
C GLN A 64 -14.25 7.91 1.84
N PHE A 65 -14.72 7.06 0.94
CA PHE A 65 -15.39 7.49 -0.28
C PHE A 65 -16.70 6.74 -0.49
N ASP A 66 -17.67 7.46 -1.06
CA ASP A 66 -18.92 6.86 -1.49
C ASP A 66 -18.66 5.82 -2.60
N PRO A 67 -19.34 4.66 -2.61
CA PRO A 67 -19.17 3.61 -3.61
C PRO A 67 -19.30 4.10 -5.07
N ASP A 68 -20.17 5.08 -5.36
CA ASP A 68 -20.35 5.61 -6.71
C ASP A 68 -19.19 6.51 -7.14
N VAL A 69 -18.53 7.14 -6.17
CA VAL A 69 -17.31 7.93 -6.38
C VAL A 69 -16.11 7.00 -6.55
N ALA A 70 -16.03 5.94 -5.75
CA ALA A 70 -15.00 4.91 -5.79
C ALA A 70 -14.89 4.24 -7.17
N GLN A 71 -16.02 3.91 -7.79
CA GLN A 71 -16.08 3.25 -9.11
C GLN A 71 -15.48 4.09 -10.25
N LYS A 72 -15.26 5.40 -10.04
CA LYS A 72 -14.61 6.27 -11.02
C LYS A 72 -13.09 6.11 -11.06
N ILE A 73 -12.52 5.37 -10.11
CA ILE A 73 -11.07 5.13 -9.99
C ILE A 73 -10.80 3.66 -10.28
N GLY A 74 -10.02 3.41 -11.32
CA GLY A 74 -9.53 2.07 -11.66
C GLY A 74 -8.13 1.82 -11.10
N PHE A 75 -7.82 0.55 -10.85
CA PHE A 75 -6.45 0.09 -10.55
C PHE A 75 -5.81 -0.46 -11.83
N HIS A 76 -4.59 -0.02 -12.14
CA HIS A 76 -3.89 -0.49 -13.34
C HIS A 76 -3.15 -1.81 -13.04
N PRO A 77 -3.24 -2.85 -13.88
CA PRO A 77 -2.69 -4.18 -13.58
C PRO A 77 -1.16 -4.23 -13.57
N LYS A 78 -0.49 -3.24 -14.17
CA LYS A 78 0.97 -3.13 -14.15
C LYS A 78 1.43 -2.47 -12.85
N SER A 79 2.09 -3.25 -12.00
CA SER A 79 2.76 -2.79 -10.78
C SER A 79 3.91 -1.84 -11.09
N LEU A 80 4.10 -0.82 -10.24
CA LEU A 80 5.30 0.02 -10.26
C LEU A 80 6.47 -0.66 -9.55
N VAL A 81 6.18 -1.39 -8.47
CA VAL A 81 7.13 -2.14 -7.65
C VAL A 81 6.47 -3.45 -7.23
N GLU A 82 7.19 -4.56 -7.34
CA GLU A 82 6.79 -5.88 -6.83
C GLU A 82 7.87 -6.36 -5.87
N GLU A 83 7.70 -6.03 -4.59
CA GLU A 83 8.62 -6.44 -3.53
C GLU A 83 7.86 -7.20 -2.45
N SER A 84 8.52 -8.21 -1.87
CA SER A 84 7.97 -8.94 -0.75
C SER A 84 8.26 -8.21 0.57
N THR A 85 7.23 -7.99 1.37
CA THR A 85 7.41 -7.50 2.75
C THR A 85 7.95 -8.63 3.62
N CYS A 86 8.95 -8.33 4.43
CA CYS A 86 9.53 -9.28 5.37
C CYS A 86 9.52 -8.74 6.81
N LEU A 87 9.38 -9.64 7.78
CA LEU A 87 9.58 -9.33 9.17
C LEU A 87 11.08 -9.12 9.42
N LEU A 88 11.45 -8.02 10.06
CA LEU A 88 12.84 -7.67 10.34
C LEU A 88 13.26 -8.13 11.74
N PHE A 89 14.44 -8.73 11.83
CA PHE A 89 15.08 -9.11 13.09
C PHE A 89 16.41 -8.35 13.26
N PRO A 90 16.70 -7.78 14.44
CA PRO A 90 17.93 -7.01 14.66
C PRO A 90 19.19 -7.87 14.58
N LYS A 91 20.19 -7.48 13.78
CA LYS A 91 21.46 -8.23 13.64
C LYS A 91 22.28 -8.37 14.93
N ILE A 92 22.12 -7.44 15.89
CA ILE A 92 22.91 -7.40 17.13
C ILE A 92 22.46 -8.42 18.18
N ARG A 93 21.26 -8.98 18.04
CA ARG A 93 20.74 -9.92 19.03
C ARG A 93 21.12 -11.35 18.66
N GLU A 94 21.67 -12.08 19.62
CA GLU A 94 22.06 -13.49 19.46
C GLU A 94 20.87 -14.41 19.16
N ASP A 95 19.65 -14.02 19.58
CA ASP A 95 18.44 -14.82 19.38
C ASP A 95 17.70 -14.54 18.07
N SER A 96 18.13 -13.54 17.28
CA SER A 96 17.44 -13.14 16.04
C SER A 96 17.28 -14.27 15.04
N GLU A 97 18.34 -15.04 14.78
CA GLU A 97 18.29 -16.15 13.82
C GLU A 97 17.34 -17.25 14.29
N LYS A 98 17.34 -17.55 15.59
CA LYS A 98 16.42 -18.51 16.19
C LYS A 98 14.96 -18.06 16.04
N LEU A 99 14.66 -16.79 16.36
CA LEU A 99 13.31 -16.24 16.25
C LEU A 99 12.83 -16.19 14.81
N MET A 100 13.71 -15.80 13.88
CA MET A 100 13.43 -15.84 12.44
C MET A 100 13.06 -17.25 11.97
N ASN A 101 13.82 -18.26 12.39
CA ASN A 101 13.55 -19.65 12.03
C ASN A 101 12.21 -20.14 12.60
N ILE A 102 11.91 -19.81 13.86
CA ILE A 102 10.61 -20.14 14.49
C ILE A 102 9.46 -19.47 13.72
N PHE A 103 9.59 -18.18 13.40
CA PHE A 103 8.59 -17.44 12.64
C PHE A 103 8.34 -18.06 11.26
N ASN A 104 9.42 -18.35 10.51
CA ASN A 104 9.32 -18.94 9.18
C ASN A 104 8.68 -20.34 9.20
N GLN A 105 9.00 -21.16 10.21
CA GLN A 105 8.35 -22.46 10.39
C GLN A 105 6.85 -22.32 10.67
N GLY A 106 6.46 -21.39 11.54
CA GLY A 106 5.05 -21.09 11.82
C GLY A 106 4.32 -20.59 10.57
N LEU A 107 4.91 -19.62 9.86
CA LEU A 107 4.35 -19.08 8.63
C LEU A 107 4.18 -20.16 7.56
N ASN A 108 5.13 -21.09 7.43
CA ASN A 108 5.01 -22.19 6.48
C ASN A 108 3.84 -23.13 6.83
N LYS A 109 3.61 -23.43 8.12
CA LYS A 109 2.45 -24.22 8.55
C LYS A 109 1.13 -23.52 8.19
N LEU A 110 1.04 -22.22 8.44
CA LEU A 110 -0.15 -21.42 8.10
C LEU A 110 -0.42 -21.37 6.59
N LYS A 111 0.62 -21.40 5.76
CA LYS A 111 0.48 -21.50 4.30
C LYS A 111 0.03 -22.89 3.84
N GLN A 112 0.50 -23.94 4.52
CA GLN A 112 0.14 -25.32 4.17
C GLN A 112 -1.31 -25.67 4.56
N ASP A 113 -1.82 -25.10 5.64
CA ASP A 113 -3.17 -25.40 6.16
C ASP A 113 -4.27 -24.44 5.64
N GLY A 114 -3.94 -23.47 4.79
CA GLY A 114 -4.89 -22.52 4.22
C GLY A 114 -5.20 -21.31 5.11
N THR A 115 -4.63 -21.23 6.30
CA THR A 115 -4.86 -20.11 7.22
C THR A 115 -4.29 -18.81 6.66
N TYR A 116 -3.12 -18.85 6.01
CA TYR A 116 -2.51 -17.66 5.40
C TYR A 116 -3.41 -17.01 4.35
N GLU A 117 -3.99 -17.82 3.47
CA GLU A 117 -4.92 -17.40 2.43
C GLU A 117 -6.18 -16.80 3.07
N LYS A 118 -6.72 -17.46 4.09
CA LYS A 118 -7.88 -16.95 4.85
C LYS A 118 -7.58 -15.59 5.52
N LEU A 119 -6.40 -15.42 6.10
CA LEU A 119 -5.99 -14.14 6.70
C LEU A 119 -5.90 -13.05 5.62
N THR A 120 -5.38 -13.38 4.44
CA THR A 120 -5.26 -12.45 3.31
C THR A 120 -6.64 -12.06 2.75
N ASP A 121 -7.52 -13.04 2.55
CA ASP A 121 -8.89 -12.80 2.11
C ASP A 121 -9.67 -11.92 3.09
N ASN A 122 -9.50 -12.18 4.39
CA ASN A 122 -10.11 -11.37 5.44
C ASN A 122 -9.60 -9.94 5.40
N LEU A 123 -8.29 -9.73 5.18
CA LEU A 123 -7.70 -8.41 5.02
C LEU A 123 -8.34 -7.67 3.82
N LEU A 124 -8.43 -8.33 2.65
CA LEU A 124 -9.01 -7.72 1.44
C LEU A 124 -10.51 -7.44 1.56
N LYS A 125 -11.22 -8.22 2.39
CA LYS A 125 -12.65 -8.00 2.73
C LYS A 125 -12.84 -6.97 3.84
N GLY A 126 -11.77 -6.39 4.38
CA GLY A 126 -11.83 -5.37 5.43
C GLY A 126 -12.17 -5.91 6.82
N TYR A 127 -11.97 -7.20 7.09
CA TYR A 127 -12.34 -7.82 8.37
C TYR A 127 -11.59 -7.25 9.59
N TYR A 128 -10.36 -6.77 9.39
CA TYR A 128 -9.50 -6.22 10.45
C TYR A 128 -9.65 -4.70 10.63
N GLU A 129 -10.61 -4.09 9.95
CA GLU A 129 -10.82 -2.66 10.04
C GLU A 129 -11.65 -2.32 11.27
N LEU A 130 -11.02 -1.60 12.21
CA LEU A 130 -11.72 -1.07 13.39
C LEU A 130 -12.81 -0.11 12.95
N LYS A 131 -14.03 -0.30 13.44
CA LYS A 131 -15.10 0.68 13.23
C LYS A 131 -14.80 1.89 14.11
N GLN A 132 -15.08 3.11 13.63
CA GLN A 132 -14.93 4.32 14.46
C GLN A 132 -15.73 4.26 15.77
N SER A 133 -16.79 3.43 15.82
CA SER A 133 -17.56 3.16 17.03
C SER A 133 -16.82 2.34 18.10
N GLU A 134 -15.70 1.70 17.76
CA GLU A 134 -14.91 0.82 18.65
C GLU A 134 -13.63 1.49 19.16
N LEU A 135 -13.40 2.76 18.76
CA LEU A 135 -12.26 3.58 19.18
C LEU A 135 -12.65 4.66 20.21
N ALA A 136 -13.89 4.62 20.71
CA ALA A 136 -14.47 5.65 21.57
C ALA A 136 -14.65 5.22 23.04
N ASP A 137 -14.02 4.12 23.47
CA ASP A 137 -13.98 3.66 24.87
C ASP A 137 -12.59 3.85 25.49
#